data_AF-A0A7L5Z7W6-F1
#
_entry.id   AF-A0A7L5Z7W6-F1
#
_cell.length_a   1.000
_cell.length_b   1.000
_cell.length_c   1.000
_cell.angle_alpha   90.00
_cell.angle_beta   90.00
_cell.angle_gamma   90.00
#
_symmetry.space_group_name_H-M   'P 1'
#
loop_
_entity.id
_entity.type
_entity.pdbx_description
1 polymer ?
#
loop_
_entity_poly.entity_id
_entity_poly.type
_entity_poly.pdbx_seq_one_letter_code
_entity_poly.pdbx_strand_id
1 'polypeptide(L)'
;MPFFHAGPAPRHPGPRRGSLRDGLDLTPGMTVGLFGGSFNPAHDGHAHVAETALRRLGLDRVVWMVSPQNPLKSSAETASLEERMASARKVARLASTGPQMIISDVETRMGTRWTIDTLRALVDRHPGVHFVWLMGSDNLENFHRWRGWTDIMRLMPMAVIARPGSMLDSRNAPAAERFAASRVPPQEARLLAYMPAPAWTYLTAPLNPRSSSAIRAQLKARHQALNPPLRRIQRPGDVLPS
;
A
#
# COMPACT_ATOMS: atom_id res chain seq x y z
N MET A 1 -18.83 -16.68 6.25
CA MET A 1 -18.17 -17.62 5.31
C MET A 1 -16.88 -16.99 4.79
N PRO A 2 -15.70 -17.60 4.99
CA PRO A 2 -14.47 -17.12 4.37
C PRO A 2 -14.46 -17.62 2.92
N PHE A 3 -14.67 -16.71 1.97
CA PHE A 3 -14.53 -17.01 0.54
C PHE A 3 -13.04 -17.20 0.22
N PHE A 4 -12.55 -18.44 0.29
CA PHE A 4 -11.35 -18.86 -0.43
C PHE A 4 -11.73 -19.07 -1.89
N HIS A 5 -11.42 -18.10 -2.75
CA HIS A 5 -11.52 -18.28 -4.20
C HIS A 5 -10.14 -18.67 -4.72
N ALA A 6 -9.95 -19.96 -4.99
CA ALA A 6 -8.77 -20.50 -5.66
C ALA A 6 -8.87 -20.39 -7.20
N GLY A 7 -9.88 -19.67 -7.72
CA GLY A 7 -10.08 -19.35 -9.13
C GLY A 7 -9.92 -17.85 -9.44
N PRO A 8 -9.92 -17.45 -10.73
CA PRO A 8 -9.84 -16.05 -11.13
C PRO A 8 -10.88 -15.21 -10.40
N ALA A 9 -10.49 -14.06 -9.86
CA ALA A 9 -11.44 -13.17 -9.19
C ALA A 9 -12.51 -12.71 -10.20
N PRO A 10 -13.81 -12.93 -9.92
CA PRO A 10 -14.87 -12.48 -10.80
C PRO A 10 -14.70 -11.00 -11.10
N ARG A 11 -14.72 -10.66 -12.40
CA ARG A 11 -14.67 -9.27 -12.85
C ARG A 11 -15.91 -8.57 -12.31
N HIS A 12 -15.74 -7.61 -11.40
CA HIS A 12 -16.84 -6.71 -11.12
C HIS A 12 -17.01 -5.72 -12.26
N PRO A 13 -18.25 -5.24 -12.51
CA PRO A 13 -18.46 -4.17 -13.47
C PRO A 13 -17.53 -3.03 -13.05
N GLY A 14 -16.53 -2.77 -13.89
CA GLY A 14 -15.53 -1.76 -13.66
C GLY A 14 -16.17 -0.37 -13.54
N PRO A 15 -15.38 0.67 -13.23
CA PRO A 15 -15.86 2.04 -13.18
C PRO A 15 -16.76 2.36 -14.40
N ARG A 16 -17.92 2.97 -14.15
CA ARG A 16 -18.88 3.36 -15.19
C ARG A 16 -18.16 4.15 -16.30
N ARG A 17 -18.47 3.86 -17.58
CA ARG A 17 -18.06 4.72 -18.71
C ARG A 17 -18.48 6.15 -18.40
N GLY A 18 -17.53 7.08 -18.30
CA GLY A 18 -17.77 8.47 -17.89
C GLY A 18 -17.40 8.81 -16.44
N SER A 19 -16.89 7.86 -15.63
CA SER A 19 -16.28 8.22 -14.34
C SER A 19 -15.15 9.23 -14.59
N LEU A 20 -15.10 10.30 -13.78
CA LEU A 20 -14.08 11.36 -13.81
C LEU A 20 -12.69 10.80 -14.10
N ARG A 21 -11.86 11.55 -14.84
CA ARG A 21 -10.44 11.20 -15.09
C ARG A 21 -9.83 10.64 -13.81
N ASP A 22 -9.10 9.54 -13.92
CA ASP A 22 -8.41 8.92 -12.77
C ASP A 22 -7.38 9.86 -12.10
N GLY A 23 -7.11 11.00 -12.74
CA GLY A 23 -6.28 12.08 -12.21
C GLY A 23 -4.80 11.79 -12.36
N LEU A 24 -4.44 10.79 -13.17
CA LEU A 24 -3.06 10.41 -13.45
C LEU A 24 -2.66 10.94 -14.82
N ASP A 25 -1.56 11.69 -14.85
CA ASP A 25 -0.93 12.14 -16.09
C ASP A 25 0.19 11.16 -16.44
N LEU A 26 -0.18 10.08 -17.15
CA LEU A 26 0.72 9.02 -17.59
C LEU A 26 0.63 8.91 -19.11
N THR A 27 1.77 8.72 -19.76
CA THR A 27 1.85 8.61 -21.22
C THR A 27 2.42 7.26 -21.63
N PRO A 28 2.04 6.73 -22.82
CA PRO A 28 2.63 5.50 -23.35
C PRO A 28 4.17 5.53 -23.32
N GLY A 29 4.80 4.40 -23.03
CA GLY A 29 6.24 4.23 -22.87
C GLY A 29 6.76 4.45 -21.45
N MET A 30 5.99 5.10 -20.56
CA MET A 30 6.40 5.28 -19.17
C MET A 30 6.44 3.95 -18.39
N THR A 31 7.38 3.88 -17.45
CA THR A 31 7.45 2.84 -16.42
C THR A 31 6.93 3.38 -15.09
N VAL A 32 5.88 2.74 -14.56
CA VAL A 32 5.11 3.29 -13.44
C VAL A 32 4.94 2.26 -12.33
N GLY A 33 5.43 2.60 -11.15
CA GLY A 33 5.20 1.82 -9.94
C GLY A 33 3.86 2.17 -9.30
N LEU A 34 2.98 1.18 -9.10
CA LEU A 34 1.72 1.35 -8.37
C LEU A 34 1.92 0.87 -6.93
N PHE A 35 1.91 1.80 -5.98
CA PHE A 35 2.15 1.52 -4.56
C PHE A 35 0.89 1.72 -3.73
N GLY A 36 0.17 0.62 -3.46
CA GLY A 36 -1.03 0.66 -2.63
C GLY A 36 -0.75 0.62 -1.12
N GLY A 37 -1.49 1.42 -0.37
CA GLY A 37 -1.40 1.43 1.09
C GLY A 37 -2.50 2.22 1.76
N SER A 38 -2.73 1.94 3.05
CA SER A 38 -3.66 2.74 3.86
C SER A 38 -3.08 4.12 4.21
N PHE A 39 -1.76 4.22 4.35
CA PHE A 39 -1.01 5.43 4.72
C PHE A 39 -1.62 6.18 5.92
N ASN A 40 -1.83 5.47 7.03
CA ASN A 40 -2.53 5.97 8.21
C ASN A 40 -1.63 6.08 9.47
N PRO A 41 -0.75 7.09 9.59
CA PRO A 41 -0.37 8.07 8.57
C PRO A 41 0.76 7.54 7.66
N ALA A 42 1.03 8.22 6.54
CA ALA A 42 2.25 8.03 5.77
C ALA A 42 3.49 8.38 6.62
N HIS A 43 4.62 7.77 6.31
CA HIS A 43 5.90 7.99 7.01
C HIS A 43 7.07 7.56 6.12
N ASP A 44 8.30 7.85 6.54
CA ASP A 44 9.53 7.66 5.76
C ASP A 44 9.81 6.21 5.33
N GLY A 45 9.18 5.23 5.98
CA GLY A 45 9.24 3.84 5.55
C GLY A 45 8.51 3.63 4.23
N HIS A 46 7.38 4.31 4.03
CA HIS A 46 6.68 4.34 2.74
C HIS A 46 7.51 5.09 1.69
N ALA A 47 8.12 6.23 2.07
CA ALA A 47 9.01 6.98 1.17
C ALA A 47 10.17 6.11 0.70
N HIS A 48 10.80 5.40 1.63
CA HIS A 48 11.89 4.48 1.36
C HIS A 48 11.50 3.36 0.39
N VAL A 49 10.29 2.78 0.52
CA VAL A 49 9.78 1.77 -0.43
C VAL A 49 9.64 2.37 -1.83
N ALA A 50 8.95 3.51 -1.95
CA ALA A 50 8.74 4.19 -3.23
C ALA A 50 10.05 4.60 -3.89
N GLU A 51 10.96 5.22 -3.13
CA GLU A 51 12.29 5.62 -3.58
C GLU A 51 13.15 4.45 -4.04
N THR A 52 13.14 3.36 -3.27
CA THR A 52 13.90 2.16 -3.61
C THR A 52 13.38 1.56 -4.90
N ALA A 53 12.06 1.43 -5.05
CA ALA A 53 11.45 0.96 -6.28
C ALA A 53 11.85 1.85 -7.48
N LEU A 54 11.69 3.16 -7.33
CA LEU A 54 12.01 4.13 -8.37
C LEU A 54 13.46 3.98 -8.85
N ARG A 55 14.43 3.96 -7.93
CA ARG A 55 15.86 3.85 -8.27
C ARG A 55 16.27 2.48 -8.80
N ARG A 56 15.76 1.40 -8.20
CA ARG A 56 16.18 0.02 -8.49
C ARG A 56 15.53 -0.55 -9.73
N LEU A 57 14.29 -0.14 -10.02
CA LEU A 57 13.57 -0.56 -11.22
C LEU A 57 13.74 0.44 -12.36
N GLY A 58 14.23 1.66 -12.10
CA GLY A 58 14.36 2.71 -13.11
C GLY A 58 13.02 3.30 -13.53
N LEU A 59 12.09 3.47 -12.58
CA LEU A 59 10.74 3.96 -12.87
C LEU A 59 10.73 5.46 -13.20
N ASP A 60 9.88 5.85 -14.14
CA ASP A 60 9.58 7.26 -14.40
C ASP A 60 8.73 7.88 -13.29
N ARG A 61 7.77 7.13 -12.76
CA ARG A 61 6.83 7.58 -11.72
C ARG A 61 6.52 6.49 -10.71
N VAL A 62 6.19 6.91 -9.50
CA VAL A 62 5.55 6.06 -8.49
C VAL A 62 4.22 6.69 -8.07
N VAL A 63 3.12 5.98 -8.29
CA VAL A 63 1.78 6.37 -7.86
C VAL A 63 1.48 5.74 -6.50
N TRP A 64 1.36 6.55 -5.46
CA TRP A 64 0.89 6.13 -4.15
C TRP A 64 -0.63 6.13 -4.17
N MET A 65 -1.21 4.92 -4.17
CA MET A 65 -2.65 4.71 -4.17
C MET A 65 -3.14 4.64 -2.73
N VAL A 66 -3.69 5.75 -2.23
CA VAL A 66 -4.21 5.83 -0.87
C VAL A 66 -5.58 5.16 -0.82
N SER A 67 -5.64 3.99 -0.17
CA SER A 67 -6.84 3.17 -0.20
C SER A 67 -8.01 3.82 0.55
N PRO A 68 -9.26 3.62 0.13
CA PRO A 68 -10.41 3.98 0.94
C PRO A 68 -10.39 3.14 2.22
N GLN A 69 -10.96 3.67 3.30
CA GLN A 69 -11.02 2.95 4.56
C GLN A 69 -11.89 1.70 4.39
N ASN A 70 -11.47 0.58 4.99
CA ASN A 70 -12.34 -0.60 5.08
C ASN A 70 -13.56 -0.21 5.92
N PRO A 71 -14.79 -0.30 5.38
CA PRO A 71 -16.02 0.06 6.10
C PRO A 71 -16.22 -0.69 7.43
N LEU A 72 -15.54 -1.83 7.60
CA LEU A 72 -15.60 -2.67 8.81
C LEU A 72 -14.61 -2.24 9.91
N LYS A 73 -13.69 -1.30 9.64
CA LYS A 73 -12.75 -0.79 10.65
C LYS A 73 -13.32 0.45 11.33
N SER A 74 -13.25 0.48 12.65
CA SER A 74 -13.68 1.62 13.47
C SER A 74 -13.06 2.94 12.96
N SER A 75 -13.92 3.94 12.74
CA SER A 75 -13.51 5.30 12.38
C SER A 75 -12.67 5.97 13.47
N ALA A 76 -12.75 5.51 14.72
CA ALA A 76 -12.02 6.09 15.84
C ALA A 76 -10.49 5.90 15.75
N GLU A 77 -10.00 4.95 14.94
CA GLU A 77 -8.56 4.64 14.82
C GLU A 77 -7.97 4.98 13.43
N THR A 78 -8.79 5.52 12.54
CA THR A 78 -8.39 5.78 11.15
C THR A 78 -8.64 7.24 10.79
N ALA A 79 -7.56 7.94 10.43
CA ALA A 79 -7.64 9.30 9.91
C ALA A 79 -8.46 9.32 8.61
N SER A 80 -9.11 10.46 8.35
CA SER A 80 -9.92 10.64 7.13
C SER A 80 -9.09 10.41 5.87
N LEU A 81 -9.74 10.13 4.73
CA LEU A 81 -9.02 9.99 3.46
C LEU A 81 -8.19 11.25 3.15
N GLU A 82 -8.75 12.43 3.42
CA GLU A 82 -8.07 13.70 3.22
C GLU A 82 -6.82 13.84 4.08
N GLU A 83 -6.89 13.52 5.37
CA GLU A 83 -5.75 13.55 6.29
C GLU A 83 -4.64 12.58 5.86
N ARG A 84 -5.03 11.36 5.43
CA ARG A 84 -4.07 10.36 4.94
C ARG A 84 -3.41 10.81 3.64
N MET A 85 -4.18 11.34 2.70
CA MET A 85 -3.66 11.96 1.47
C MET A 85 -2.72 13.13 1.78
N ALA A 86 -3.07 14.01 2.71
CA ALA A 86 -2.23 15.12 3.14
C ALA A 86 -0.91 14.63 3.75
N SER A 87 -0.96 13.60 4.60
CA SER A 87 0.24 12.98 5.18
C SER A 87 1.14 12.37 4.10
N ALA A 88 0.57 11.69 3.11
CA ALA A 88 1.30 11.09 1.99
C ALA A 88 1.94 12.16 1.11
N ARG A 89 1.21 13.24 0.78
CA ARG A 89 1.76 14.40 0.04
C ARG A 89 2.92 15.05 0.79
N LYS A 90 2.79 15.23 2.10
CA LYS A 90 3.87 15.80 2.93
C LYS A 90 5.12 14.92 2.87
N VAL A 91 4.98 13.63 3.11
CA VAL A 91 6.11 12.68 3.10
C VAL A 91 6.76 12.59 1.72
N ALA A 92 5.97 12.47 0.64
CA ALA A 92 6.50 12.41 -0.71
C ALA A 92 7.23 13.69 -1.13
N ARG A 93 6.74 14.87 -0.75
CA ARG A 93 7.40 16.16 -1.06
C ARG A 93 8.76 16.31 -0.38
N LEU A 94 8.95 15.71 0.80
CA LEU A 94 10.21 15.76 1.53
C LEU A 94 11.25 14.76 0.99
N ALA A 95 10.83 13.77 0.22
CA ALA A 95 11.72 12.83 -0.44
C ALA A 95 12.48 13.53 -1.58
N SER A 96 13.75 13.15 -1.81
CA SER A 96 14.55 13.72 -2.91
C SER A 96 13.99 13.39 -4.30
N THR A 97 13.17 12.33 -4.39
CA THR A 97 12.46 11.90 -5.61
C THR A 97 11.00 12.38 -5.65
N GLY A 98 10.62 13.32 -4.77
CA GLY A 98 9.27 13.85 -4.65
C GLY A 98 8.60 14.26 -5.97
N PRO A 99 9.29 14.90 -6.94
CA PRO A 99 8.71 15.24 -8.24
C PRO A 99 8.23 14.03 -9.06
N GLN A 100 8.73 12.82 -8.79
CA GLN A 100 8.34 11.60 -9.46
C GLN A 100 7.23 10.83 -8.71
N MET A 101 6.82 11.30 -7.53
CA MET A 101 5.79 10.67 -6.72
C MET A 101 4.43 11.33 -6.94
N ILE A 102 3.45 10.52 -7.35
CA ILE A 102 2.06 10.96 -7.55
C ILE A 102 1.23 10.42 -6.39
N ILE A 103 0.56 11.29 -5.64
CA ILE A 103 -0.38 10.86 -4.58
C ILE A 103 -1.79 10.85 -5.13
N SER A 104 -2.44 9.69 -5.11
CA SER A 104 -3.73 9.48 -5.77
C SER A 104 -4.74 8.76 -4.88
N ASP A 105 -5.99 9.22 -4.97
CA ASP A 105 -7.21 8.62 -4.44
C ASP A 105 -7.96 7.83 -5.52
N VAL A 106 -7.24 7.31 -6.53
CA VAL A 106 -7.81 6.65 -7.72
C VAL A 106 -8.84 5.56 -7.40
N GLU A 107 -8.61 4.77 -6.35
CA GLU A 107 -9.57 3.74 -5.91
C GLU A 107 -10.93 4.35 -5.54
N THR A 108 -10.92 5.52 -4.89
CA THR A 108 -12.14 6.28 -4.53
C THR A 108 -12.80 6.86 -5.78
N ARG A 109 -12.02 7.49 -6.68
CA ARG A 109 -12.54 8.07 -7.94
C ARG A 109 -13.17 7.02 -8.86
N MET A 110 -12.59 5.82 -8.90
CA MET A 110 -13.09 4.71 -9.70
C MET A 110 -14.21 3.93 -9.00
N GLY A 111 -14.44 4.17 -7.70
CA GLY A 111 -15.42 3.41 -6.91
C GLY A 111 -15.07 1.93 -6.75
N THR A 112 -13.79 1.58 -6.82
CA THR A 112 -13.31 0.19 -6.73
C THR A 112 -13.06 -0.20 -5.28
N ARG A 113 -13.53 -1.39 -4.88
CA ARG A 113 -13.31 -1.93 -3.53
C ARG A 113 -12.06 -2.82 -3.44
N TRP A 114 -11.68 -3.46 -4.54
CA TRP A 114 -10.61 -4.45 -4.58
C TRP A 114 -9.48 -3.98 -5.48
N THR A 115 -8.24 -4.12 -5.00
CA THR A 115 -7.04 -3.72 -5.74
C THR A 115 -7.02 -4.30 -7.15
N ILE A 116 -7.38 -5.58 -7.34
CA ILE A 116 -7.41 -6.19 -8.68
C ILE A 116 -8.34 -5.46 -9.66
N ASP A 117 -9.47 -4.92 -9.21
CA ASP A 117 -10.40 -4.18 -10.08
C ASP A 117 -9.81 -2.82 -10.48
N THR A 118 -9.12 -2.14 -9.54
CA THR A 118 -8.40 -0.90 -9.82
C THR A 118 -7.25 -1.12 -10.79
N LEU A 119 -6.44 -2.17 -10.58
CA LEU A 119 -5.30 -2.48 -11.44
C LEU A 119 -5.74 -2.80 -12.87
N ARG A 120 -6.81 -3.58 -13.05
CA ARG A 120 -7.39 -3.84 -14.38
C ARG A 120 -7.83 -2.54 -15.05
N ALA A 121 -8.55 -1.69 -14.33
CA ALA A 121 -9.02 -0.41 -14.86
C ALA A 121 -7.88 0.56 -15.21
N LEU A 122 -6.75 0.53 -14.49
CA LEU A 122 -5.56 1.33 -14.81
C LEU A 122 -4.85 0.82 -16.06
N VAL A 123 -4.66 -0.49 -16.20
CA VAL A 123 -4.08 -1.10 -17.40
C VAL A 123 -4.93 -0.78 -18.63
N ASP A 124 -6.26 -0.89 -18.53
CA ASP A 124 -7.17 -0.59 -19.63
C ASP A 124 -7.17 0.91 -20.02
N ARG A 125 -6.95 1.81 -19.05
CA ARG A 125 -6.98 3.27 -19.27
C ARG A 125 -5.68 3.85 -19.81
N HIS A 126 -4.56 3.21 -19.53
CA HIS A 126 -3.23 3.71 -19.87
C HIS A 126 -2.50 2.71 -20.80
N PRO A 127 -3.01 2.52 -22.04
CA PRO A 127 -2.39 1.60 -22.97
C PRO A 127 -0.95 2.04 -23.27
N GLY A 128 -0.02 1.08 -23.23
CA GLY A 128 1.40 1.34 -23.46
C GLY A 128 2.19 1.83 -22.24
N VAL A 129 1.56 2.00 -21.07
CA VAL A 129 2.28 2.20 -19.81
C VAL A 129 2.72 0.86 -19.23
N HIS A 130 3.99 0.78 -18.81
CA HIS A 130 4.59 -0.39 -18.18
C HIS A 130 4.41 -0.33 -16.65
N PHE A 131 3.33 -0.94 -16.16
CA PHE A 131 3.03 -0.95 -14.73
C PHE A 131 3.82 -2.02 -13.97
N VAL A 132 4.27 -1.68 -12.76
CA VAL A 132 4.80 -2.61 -11.77
C VAL A 132 4.04 -2.42 -10.46
N TRP A 133 3.51 -3.49 -9.88
CA TRP A 133 2.93 -3.43 -8.55
C TRP A 133 4.02 -3.38 -7.48
N LEU A 134 3.91 -2.43 -6.55
CA LEU A 134 4.86 -2.22 -5.47
C LEU A 134 4.22 -2.56 -4.12
N MET A 135 4.94 -3.29 -3.28
CA MET A 135 4.55 -3.48 -1.88
C MET A 135 5.77 -3.63 -0.95
N GLY A 136 5.57 -3.37 0.34
CA GLY A 136 6.53 -3.76 1.38
C GLY A 136 6.45 -5.27 1.67
N SER A 137 7.53 -5.85 2.18
CA SER A 137 7.60 -7.26 2.56
C SER A 137 6.62 -7.66 3.67
N ASP A 138 6.17 -6.71 4.49
CA ASP A 138 5.10 -6.90 5.48
C ASP A 138 3.73 -7.19 4.84
N ASN A 139 3.46 -6.66 3.65
CA ASN A 139 2.25 -6.98 2.91
C ASN A 139 2.32 -8.36 2.24
N LEU A 140 3.51 -8.81 1.83
CA LEU A 140 3.68 -10.07 1.09
C LEU A 140 3.22 -11.29 1.90
N GLU A 141 3.48 -11.29 3.21
CA GLU A 141 3.09 -12.36 4.13
C GLU A 141 1.58 -12.68 4.03
N ASN A 142 0.75 -11.63 4.02
CA ASN A 142 -0.71 -11.75 3.98
C ASN A 142 -1.30 -11.57 2.57
N PHE A 143 -0.47 -11.41 1.54
CA PHE A 143 -0.93 -11.11 0.18
C PHE A 143 -1.82 -12.22 -0.41
N HIS A 144 -1.55 -13.48 -0.08
CA HIS A 144 -2.35 -14.64 -0.48
C HIS A 144 -3.82 -14.59 -0.01
N ARG A 145 -4.15 -13.69 0.93
CA ARG A 145 -5.51 -13.45 1.44
C ARG A 145 -6.26 -12.38 0.65
N TRP A 146 -5.59 -11.68 -0.27
CA TRP A 146 -6.20 -10.64 -1.08
C TRP A 146 -7.08 -11.27 -2.17
N ARG A 147 -8.22 -10.63 -2.45
CA ARG A 147 -9.08 -11.07 -3.55
C ARG A 147 -8.32 -10.96 -4.87
N GLY A 148 -8.19 -12.08 -5.58
CA GLY A 148 -7.52 -12.12 -6.89
C GLY A 148 -6.01 -11.95 -6.80
N TRP A 149 -5.35 -12.30 -5.68
CA TRP A 149 -3.90 -12.15 -5.54
C TRP A 149 -3.10 -12.86 -6.66
N THR A 150 -3.55 -14.03 -7.11
CA THR A 150 -2.97 -14.72 -8.27
C THR A 150 -3.20 -13.99 -9.58
N ASP A 151 -4.35 -13.34 -9.75
CA ASP A 151 -4.63 -12.50 -10.91
C ASP A 151 -3.76 -11.25 -10.90
N ILE A 152 -3.51 -10.64 -9.74
CA ILE A 152 -2.59 -9.49 -9.60
C ILE A 152 -1.19 -9.89 -10.07
N MET A 153 -0.67 -11.04 -9.60
CA MET A 153 0.64 -11.56 -10.03
C MET A 153 0.72 -11.83 -11.52
N ARG A 154 -0.40 -12.20 -12.17
CA ARG A 154 -0.47 -12.48 -13.61
C ARG A 154 -0.82 -11.26 -14.46
N LEU A 155 -1.28 -10.18 -13.84
CA LEU A 155 -1.68 -8.96 -14.54
C LEU A 155 -0.49 -8.06 -14.85
N MET A 156 0.46 -7.96 -13.92
CA MET A 156 1.66 -7.11 -14.08
C MET A 156 2.82 -7.62 -13.24
N PRO A 157 4.07 -7.23 -13.56
CA PRO A 157 5.21 -7.51 -12.72
C PRO A 157 5.08 -6.92 -11.31
N MET A 158 5.75 -7.52 -10.33
CA MET A 158 5.69 -7.09 -8.93
C MET A 158 7.08 -6.89 -8.31
N ALA A 159 7.26 -5.80 -7.58
CA ALA A 159 8.44 -5.60 -6.73
C ALA A 159 8.06 -5.53 -5.26
N VAL A 160 8.69 -6.39 -4.46
CA VAL A 160 8.57 -6.42 -3.01
C VAL A 160 9.82 -5.81 -2.40
N ILE A 161 9.65 -4.79 -1.55
CA ILE A 161 10.77 -4.09 -0.91
C ILE A 161 10.85 -4.53 0.56
N ALA A 162 12.03 -4.99 0.96
CA ALA A 162 12.29 -5.46 2.31
C ALA A 162 12.06 -4.36 3.36
N ARG A 163 11.39 -4.74 4.45
CA ARG A 163 11.20 -3.90 5.64
C ARG A 163 11.70 -4.63 6.89
N PRO A 164 12.23 -3.89 7.89
CA PRO A 164 12.74 -4.49 9.11
C PRO A 164 11.66 -5.31 9.82
N GLY A 165 12.08 -6.47 10.36
CA GLY A 165 11.20 -7.38 11.09
C GLY A 165 10.37 -8.35 10.24
N SER A 166 10.48 -8.34 8.91
CA SER A 166 9.67 -9.22 8.02
C SER A 166 10.48 -10.01 6.98
N MET A 167 11.82 -9.98 7.04
CA MET A 167 12.66 -10.56 5.99
C MET A 167 12.66 -12.08 5.93
N LEU A 168 12.49 -12.77 7.05
CA LEU A 168 12.47 -14.24 7.09
C LEU A 168 11.08 -14.78 6.71
N ASP A 169 10.02 -14.19 7.25
CA ASP A 169 8.64 -14.65 7.05
C ASP A 169 8.14 -14.37 5.62
N SER A 170 8.54 -13.25 5.02
CA SER A 170 8.09 -12.88 3.67
C SER A 170 8.71 -13.73 2.55
N ARG A 171 9.90 -14.29 2.75
CA ARG A 171 10.55 -15.17 1.76
C ARG A 171 9.81 -16.50 1.58
N ASN A 172 9.11 -16.95 2.62
CA ASN A 172 8.32 -18.18 2.64
C ASN A 172 6.81 -17.89 2.51
N ALA A 173 6.42 -16.67 2.14
CA ALA A 173 5.02 -16.35 1.95
C ALA A 173 4.42 -17.24 0.85
N PRO A 174 3.13 -17.63 0.92
CA PRO A 174 2.52 -18.51 -0.08
C PRO A 174 2.62 -17.99 -1.52
N ALA A 175 2.67 -16.67 -1.69
CA ALA A 175 2.88 -16.06 -2.99
C ALA A 175 4.32 -16.22 -3.51
N ALA A 176 5.31 -16.12 -2.63
CA ALA A 176 6.72 -16.34 -2.96
C ALA A 176 6.98 -17.80 -3.36
N GLU A 177 6.36 -18.75 -2.66
CA GLU A 177 6.45 -20.18 -2.97
C GLU A 177 5.75 -20.49 -4.31
N ARG A 178 4.49 -20.08 -4.47
CA ARG A 178 3.70 -20.39 -5.67
C ARG A 178 4.31 -19.83 -6.96
N PHE A 179 4.94 -18.67 -6.88
CA PHE A 179 5.55 -17.99 -8.02
C PHE A 179 7.09 -18.04 -8.00
N ALA A 180 7.69 -19.01 -7.30
CA ALA A 180 9.15 -19.10 -7.16
C ALA A 180 9.89 -19.14 -8.51
N ALA A 181 9.33 -19.85 -9.50
CA ALA A 181 9.88 -19.95 -10.86
C ALA A 181 9.84 -18.62 -11.66
N SER A 182 8.97 -17.68 -11.25
CA SER A 182 8.84 -16.35 -11.85
C SER A 182 9.66 -15.27 -11.12
N ARG A 183 10.52 -15.69 -10.18
CA ARG A 183 11.32 -14.75 -9.38
C ARG A 183 12.53 -14.26 -10.17
N VAL A 184 12.58 -12.95 -10.37
CA VAL A 184 13.64 -12.23 -11.07
C VAL A 184 14.75 -11.85 -10.07
N PRO A 185 16.03 -12.12 -10.37
CA PRO A 185 17.15 -11.70 -9.54
C PRO A 185 17.16 -10.19 -9.30
N PRO A 186 17.50 -9.70 -8.09
CA PRO A 186 17.53 -8.26 -7.79
C PRO A 186 18.48 -7.43 -8.67
N GLN A 187 19.45 -8.08 -9.32
CA GLN A 187 20.39 -7.48 -10.27
C GLN A 187 19.71 -7.09 -11.59
N GLU A 188 18.68 -7.86 -11.99
CA GLU A 188 17.90 -7.66 -13.21
C GLU A 188 16.64 -6.81 -12.97
N ALA A 189 16.47 -6.29 -11.75
CA ALA A 189 15.26 -5.56 -11.35
C ALA A 189 14.92 -4.37 -12.27
N ARG A 190 15.91 -3.75 -12.92
CA ARG A 190 15.70 -2.67 -13.91
C ARG A 190 14.91 -3.11 -15.15
N LEU A 191 14.95 -4.39 -15.49
CA LEU A 191 14.24 -4.95 -16.64
C LEU A 191 12.81 -5.36 -16.29
N LEU A 192 12.48 -5.42 -14.99
CA LEU A 192 11.23 -6.01 -14.50
C LEU A 192 9.97 -5.42 -15.14
N ALA A 193 9.92 -4.11 -15.34
CA ALA A 193 8.76 -3.42 -15.93
C ALA A 193 8.44 -3.87 -17.37
N TYR A 194 9.42 -4.43 -18.07
CA TYR A 194 9.31 -4.90 -19.44
C TYR A 194 9.12 -6.43 -19.54
N MET A 195 9.19 -7.15 -18.42
CA MET A 195 9.03 -8.59 -18.40
C MET A 195 7.55 -9.00 -18.48
N PRO A 196 7.21 -10.12 -19.13
CA PRO A 196 5.86 -10.65 -19.11
C PRO A 196 5.49 -11.12 -17.70
N ALA A 197 4.28 -10.78 -17.25
CA ALA A 197 3.75 -11.29 -16.00
C ALA A 197 3.35 -12.79 -16.13
N PRO A 198 3.52 -13.62 -15.09
CA PRO A 198 4.08 -13.28 -13.79
C PRO A 198 5.61 -13.14 -13.82
N ALA A 199 6.09 -12.02 -13.28
CA ALA A 199 7.50 -11.75 -13.01
C ALA A 199 7.57 -10.94 -11.72
N TRP A 200 8.42 -11.31 -10.77
CA TRP A 200 8.52 -10.56 -9.53
C TRP A 200 9.92 -10.57 -8.92
N THR A 201 10.27 -9.51 -8.21
CA THR A 201 11.57 -9.42 -7.53
C THR A 201 11.40 -9.03 -6.06
N TYR A 202 12.40 -9.37 -5.26
CA TYR A 202 12.49 -9.00 -3.85
C TYR A 202 13.74 -8.17 -3.63
N LEU A 203 13.58 -6.89 -3.31
CA LEU A 203 14.66 -5.93 -3.16
C LEU A 203 15.00 -5.72 -1.69
N THR A 204 16.25 -5.98 -1.33
CA THR A 204 16.81 -5.60 -0.03
C THR A 204 17.42 -4.20 -0.12
N ALA A 205 17.02 -3.31 0.77
CA ALA A 205 17.58 -1.97 0.94
C ALA A 205 17.89 -1.71 2.43
N PRO A 206 18.73 -0.72 2.77
CA PRO A 206 19.00 -0.37 4.16
C PRO A 206 17.69 -0.14 4.92
N LEU A 207 17.47 -0.91 5.99
CA LEU A 207 16.18 -1.01 6.64
C LEU A 207 15.80 0.28 7.37
N ASN A 208 14.57 0.78 7.16
CA ASN A 208 13.99 1.89 7.94
C ASN A 208 12.96 1.34 8.96
N PRO A 209 13.22 1.44 10.29
CA PRO A 209 12.39 0.81 11.33
C PRO A 209 11.02 1.46 11.57
N ARG A 210 10.71 2.60 10.93
CA ARG A 210 9.44 3.31 11.18
C ARG A 210 8.21 2.53 10.67
N SER A 211 7.13 2.55 11.45
CA SER A 211 5.82 1.99 11.09
C SER A 211 4.67 2.92 11.49
N SER A 212 3.57 2.94 10.74
CA SER A 212 2.38 3.74 11.07
C SER A 212 1.79 3.36 12.43
N SER A 213 1.81 2.08 12.79
CA SER A 213 1.29 1.61 14.09
C SER A 213 2.09 2.19 15.26
N ALA A 214 3.42 2.25 15.16
CA ALA A 214 4.26 2.88 16.18
C ALA A 214 3.98 4.40 16.29
N ILE A 215 3.79 5.08 15.15
CA ILE A 215 3.44 6.51 15.14
C ILE A 215 2.09 6.75 15.80
N ARG A 216 1.07 5.95 15.48
CA ARG A 216 -0.25 6.06 16.14
C ARG A 216 -0.18 5.83 17.64
N ALA A 217 0.61 4.85 18.09
CA ALA A 217 0.82 4.59 19.52
C ALA A 217 1.47 5.79 20.23
N GLN A 218 2.49 6.41 19.62
CA GLN A 218 3.14 7.62 20.15
C GLN A 218 2.19 8.82 20.19
N LEU A 219 1.38 9.05 19.14
CA LEU A 219 0.40 10.13 19.12
C LEU A 219 -0.67 9.94 20.21
N LYS A 220 -1.16 8.70 20.39
CA LYS A 220 -2.12 8.37 21.46
C LYS A 220 -1.53 8.63 22.84
N ALA A 221 -0.28 8.19 23.08
CA ALA A 221 0.41 8.41 24.35
C ALA A 221 0.63 9.92 24.62
N ARG A 222 1.04 10.70 23.61
CA ARG A 222 1.17 12.16 23.74
C ARG A 222 -0.16 12.84 24.02
N HIS A 223 -1.24 12.43 23.35
CA HIS A 223 -2.57 12.98 23.61
C HIS A 223 -3.04 12.68 25.03
N GLN A 224 -2.82 11.45 25.53
CA GLN A 224 -3.15 11.08 26.91
C GLN A 224 -2.30 11.83 27.96
N ALA A 225 -1.04 12.13 27.65
CA ALA A 225 -0.17 12.91 28.53
C ALA A 225 -0.58 14.39 28.60
N LEU A 226 -1.04 14.97 27.48
CA LEU A 226 -1.52 16.36 27.41
C LEU A 226 -2.95 16.52 27.96
N ASN A 227 -3.77 15.47 27.84
CA ASN A 227 -5.16 15.42 28.33
C ASN A 227 -5.35 14.22 29.28
N PRO A 228 -4.81 14.29 30.51
CA PRO A 228 -4.94 13.20 31.47
C PRO A 228 -6.43 12.99 31.79
N PRO A 229 -6.91 11.74 31.92
CA PRO A 229 -8.28 11.48 32.31
C PRO A 229 -8.56 12.12 33.67
N LEU A 230 -9.70 12.82 33.78
CA LEU A 230 -10.14 13.44 35.03
C LEU A 230 -10.08 12.38 36.13
N ARG A 231 -9.23 12.62 37.15
CA ARG A 231 -9.22 11.79 38.35
C ARG A 231 -10.64 11.82 38.91
N ARG A 232 -11.27 10.65 39.04
CA ARG A 232 -12.50 10.52 39.84
C ARG A 232 -12.14 11.02 41.24
N ILE A 233 -12.62 12.20 41.61
CA ILE A 233 -12.57 12.68 42.98
C ILE A 233 -13.39 11.65 43.78
N GLN A 234 -12.71 10.81 44.56
CA GLN A 234 -13.38 10.06 45.62
C GLN A 234 -13.98 11.10 46.56
N ARG A 235 -15.31 11.19 46.59
CA ARG A 235 -15.99 12.01 47.60
C ARG A 235 -15.68 11.37 48.96
N PRO A 236 -15.12 12.10 49.93
CA PRO A 236 -15.06 11.61 51.30
C PRO A 236 -16.49 11.65 51.85
N GLY A 237 -17.10 10.50 52.15
CA GLY A 237 -18.46 10.52 52.70
C GLY A 237 -19.17 9.20 52.98
N ASP A 238 -18.75 8.05 52.43
CA ASP A 238 -19.45 6.79 52.72
C ASP A 238 -18.84 6.10 53.95
N VAL A 239 -19.11 6.68 55.12
CA VAL A 239 -19.05 5.96 56.41
C VAL A 239 -20.43 5.35 56.64
N LEU A 240 -20.54 4.03 56.49
CA LEU A 240 -21.71 3.27 56.92
C LEU A 240 -21.70 3.17 58.45
N PRO A 241 -22.81 3.48 59.16
CA PRO A 241 -22.94 3.11 60.56
C PRO A 241 -23.28 1.62 60.69
N SER A 242 -22.80 1.07 61.82
CA SER A 242 -22.76 -0.32 62.26
C SER A 242 -24.08 -1.09 62.20
#